data_AF-A0A0D7BQ21-F1
#
_entry.id   AF-A0A0D7BQ21-F1
#
_cell.length_a   1.000
_cell.length_b   1.000
_cell.length_c   1.000
_cell.angle_alpha   90.00
_cell.angle_beta   90.00
_cell.angle_gamma   90.00
#
_symmetry.space_group_name_H-M   'P 1'
#
loop_
_entity.id
_entity.type
_entity.pdbx_description
1 polymer ?
#
loop_
_entity_poly.entity_id
_entity_poly.type
_entity_poly.pdbx_seq_one_letter_code
_entity_poly.pdbx_strand_id
1 'polypeptide(L)'
;MECLVKLPAEIIEIILDNADYSVLETLRGVSKVLNKAASRRLYRRLTVDDGHAGLLARLISHTSNLSSAFSELKIISFPQRRRSFIPGFLSSRRNAQQDLLIVLRGLEHVSTVSICARAFLSMPADLRATTIQAIGALPALCHLKLDLRDLENSNHIIDAFAQTFRNLCSLEITGGAKYHAALAPIVLQSPQLASLTVNAGHHKSHDVQNILQSISRATSIRTLDLDSVTATSLSSPLVLQRFPSLCSLTLGSEVPDSVWNTLRTSNISLREVTTRTQPSYALLSYLQSFDGLSVLSINGERGAGLNNSDGDKADCDYVQVFWACVVLRHAPTLERLDATGCRLGRDDVGVLKACSQLRRLDICVDGQDPSGGITNAFFDMVDEGFMPKLRSVNVGLYSHPQAGAAGMVKAHHELQEIVGGYRCTAPGECLKTLRVNTGHMVDNVLVKEVRSNQWKFKLDQVATY
;
A
#
# COMPACT_ATOMS: atom_id res chain seq x y z
N MET A 1 -29.27 -30.08 -5.52
CA MET A 1 -28.49 -29.03 -6.21
C MET A 1 -29.20 -28.41 -7.41
N GLU A 2 -30.19 -29.05 -8.04
CA GLU A 2 -30.96 -28.44 -9.14
C GLU A 2 -31.70 -27.14 -8.77
N CYS A 3 -32.03 -26.94 -7.49
CA CYS A 3 -32.63 -25.68 -7.01
C CYS A 3 -31.69 -24.47 -7.15
N LEU A 4 -30.36 -24.65 -7.07
CA LEU A 4 -29.40 -23.53 -7.13
C LEU A 4 -29.35 -22.88 -8.52
N VAL A 5 -29.56 -23.65 -9.60
CA VAL A 5 -29.53 -23.15 -10.97
C VAL A 5 -30.79 -22.34 -11.32
N LYS A 6 -31.86 -22.50 -10.53
CA LYS A 6 -33.12 -21.75 -10.68
C LYS A 6 -33.13 -20.43 -9.90
N LEU A 7 -32.10 -20.15 -9.12
CA LEU A 7 -31.99 -18.88 -8.38
C LEU A 7 -31.59 -17.74 -9.34
N PRO A 8 -32.05 -16.50 -9.08
CA PRO A 8 -31.54 -15.30 -9.75
C PRO A 8 -30.02 -15.20 -9.65
N ALA A 9 -29.39 -14.62 -10.67
CA ALA A 9 -27.93 -14.51 -10.76
C ALA A 9 -27.35 -13.73 -9.58
N GLU A 10 -28.04 -12.72 -9.06
CA GLU A 10 -27.58 -11.93 -7.92
C GLU A 10 -27.50 -12.78 -6.63
N ILE A 11 -28.46 -13.69 -6.43
CA ILE A 11 -28.49 -14.58 -5.26
C ILE A 11 -27.38 -15.64 -5.36
N ILE A 12 -27.14 -16.16 -6.57
CA ILE A 12 -26.04 -17.09 -6.82
C ILE A 12 -24.69 -16.40 -6.54
N GLU A 13 -24.49 -15.15 -6.95
CA GLU A 13 -23.28 -14.39 -6.66
C GLU A 13 -23.09 -14.18 -5.16
N ILE A 14 -24.12 -13.82 -4.39
CA ILE A 14 -24.03 -13.67 -2.92
C ILE A 14 -23.66 -14.99 -2.23
N ILE A 15 -24.27 -16.10 -2.63
CA ILE A 15 -23.95 -17.43 -2.08
C ILE A 15 -22.51 -17.79 -2.41
N LEU A 16 -22.10 -17.58 -3.66
CA LEU A 16 -20.74 -17.84 -4.09
C LEU A 16 -19.76 -16.93 -3.40
N ASP A 17 -20.10 -15.68 -3.09
CA ASP A 17 -19.25 -14.71 -2.38
C ASP A 17 -18.98 -15.06 -0.92
N ASN A 18 -19.68 -16.04 -0.37
CA ASN A 18 -19.49 -16.54 0.98
C ASN A 18 -19.04 -18.02 1.03
N ALA A 19 -18.89 -18.67 -0.13
CA ALA A 19 -18.51 -20.09 -0.19
C ALA A 19 -17.00 -20.32 0.03
N ASP A 20 -16.61 -21.44 0.61
CA ASP A 20 -15.18 -21.77 0.72
C ASP A 20 -14.60 -22.23 -0.63
N TYR A 21 -13.28 -22.17 -0.76
CA TYR A 21 -12.56 -22.56 -1.99
C TYR A 21 -12.93 -23.97 -2.49
N SER A 22 -12.99 -24.94 -1.59
CA SER A 22 -13.36 -26.34 -1.89
C SER A 22 -14.79 -26.47 -2.42
N VAL A 23 -15.71 -25.64 -1.91
CA VAL A 23 -17.10 -25.56 -2.36
C VAL A 23 -17.15 -24.97 -3.77
N LEU A 24 -16.39 -23.91 -4.03
CA LEU A 24 -16.31 -23.31 -5.36
C LEU A 24 -15.75 -24.28 -6.41
N GLU A 25 -14.73 -25.08 -6.09
CA GLU A 25 -14.22 -26.10 -7.02
C GLU A 25 -15.26 -27.16 -7.35
N THR A 26 -15.98 -27.63 -6.33
CA THR A 26 -17.06 -28.61 -6.49
C THR A 26 -18.18 -28.04 -7.37
N LEU A 27 -18.58 -26.78 -7.15
CA LEU A 27 -19.64 -26.11 -7.89
C LEU A 27 -19.33 -25.93 -9.38
N ARG A 28 -18.05 -25.96 -9.79
CA ARG A 28 -17.68 -25.94 -11.21
C ARG A 28 -18.08 -27.19 -11.97
N GLY A 29 -18.19 -28.32 -11.30
CA GLY A 29 -18.62 -29.59 -11.89
C GLY A 29 -20.14 -29.71 -12.06
N VAL A 30 -20.93 -28.81 -11.46
CA VAL A 30 -22.38 -29.01 -11.29
C VAL A 30 -23.21 -28.49 -12.47
N SER A 31 -22.92 -27.29 -12.97
CA SER A 31 -23.62 -26.73 -14.14
C SER A 31 -22.78 -25.67 -14.85
N LYS A 32 -23.11 -25.32 -16.10
CA LYS A 32 -22.40 -24.25 -16.84
C LYS A 32 -22.53 -22.87 -16.17
N VAL A 33 -23.69 -22.58 -15.58
CA VAL A 33 -23.96 -21.29 -14.90
C VAL A 33 -23.12 -21.18 -13.62
N LEU A 34 -23.15 -22.22 -12.79
CA LEU A 34 -22.34 -22.28 -11.57
C LEU A 34 -20.85 -22.36 -11.87
N ASN A 35 -20.46 -23.03 -12.95
CA ASN A 35 -19.07 -23.04 -13.40
C ASN A 35 -18.58 -21.63 -13.76
N LYS A 36 -19.37 -20.85 -14.51
CA LYS A 36 -19.00 -19.47 -14.84
C LYS A 36 -18.89 -18.59 -13.59
N ALA A 37 -19.88 -18.66 -12.70
CA ALA A 37 -19.92 -17.83 -11.51
C ALA A 37 -18.86 -18.24 -10.46
N ALA A 38 -18.68 -19.54 -10.19
CA ALA A 38 -17.62 -20.03 -9.31
C ALA A 38 -16.23 -19.76 -9.89
N SER A 39 -16.07 -19.86 -11.22
CA SER A 39 -14.80 -19.54 -11.87
C SER A 39 -14.44 -18.06 -11.78
N ARG A 40 -15.39 -17.12 -11.86
CA ARG A 40 -15.15 -15.68 -11.61
C ARG A 40 -14.54 -15.44 -10.23
N ARG A 41 -15.02 -16.16 -9.23
CA ARG A 41 -14.51 -16.02 -7.86
C ARG A 41 -13.17 -16.71 -7.66
N LEU A 42 -12.99 -17.89 -8.24
CA LEU A 42 -11.76 -18.68 -8.12
C LEU A 42 -10.60 -18.09 -8.95
N TYR A 43 -10.91 -17.50 -10.10
CA TYR A 43 -9.94 -17.06 -11.09
C TYR A 43 -10.08 -15.56 -11.36
N ARG A 44 -9.90 -14.75 -10.31
CA ARG A 44 -9.88 -13.28 -10.43
C ARG A 44 -8.63 -12.77 -11.16
N ARG A 45 -7.49 -13.44 -10.93
CA ARG A 45 -6.17 -13.05 -11.44
C ARG A 45 -5.58 -14.12 -12.33
N LEU A 46 -5.22 -13.74 -13.55
CA LEU A 46 -4.43 -14.56 -14.47
C LEU A 46 -2.95 -14.22 -14.27
N THR A 47 -2.13 -15.17 -13.84
CA THR A 47 -0.67 -15.00 -13.79
C THR A 47 -0.03 -15.70 -14.97
N VAL A 48 0.79 -14.96 -15.72
CA VAL A 48 1.61 -15.47 -16.82
C VAL A 48 3.04 -15.58 -16.31
N ASP A 49 3.47 -16.82 -16.11
CA ASP A 49 4.82 -17.23 -15.76
C ASP A 49 5.13 -18.61 -16.38
N ASP A 50 6.31 -19.14 -16.09
CA ASP A 50 6.78 -20.44 -16.61
C ASP A 50 5.95 -21.64 -16.10
N GLY A 51 5.23 -21.50 -14.98
CA GLY A 51 4.44 -22.55 -14.34
C GLY A 51 2.98 -22.63 -14.81
N HIS A 52 2.42 -21.54 -15.36
CA HIS A 52 0.99 -21.45 -15.69
C HIS A 52 0.65 -21.72 -17.17
N ALA A 53 1.59 -22.28 -17.94
CA ALA A 53 1.40 -22.57 -19.37
C ALA A 53 0.18 -23.47 -19.68
N GLY A 54 -0.16 -24.40 -18.78
CA GLY A 54 -1.33 -25.27 -18.93
C GLY A 54 -2.67 -24.53 -18.83
N LEU A 55 -2.73 -23.42 -18.09
CA LEU A 55 -3.93 -22.59 -17.97
C LEU A 55 -4.11 -21.70 -19.20
N LEU A 56 -3.01 -21.17 -19.76
CA LEU A 56 -3.02 -20.51 -21.06
C LEU A 56 -3.51 -21.47 -22.16
N ALA A 57 -3.01 -22.71 -22.20
CA ALA A 57 -3.46 -23.74 -23.15
C ALA A 57 -4.98 -23.98 -23.10
N ARG A 58 -5.58 -23.98 -21.90
CA ARG A 58 -7.04 -24.12 -21.69
C ARG A 58 -7.86 -22.88 -22.09
N LEU A 59 -7.25 -21.69 -22.03
CA LEU A 59 -7.86 -20.45 -22.54
C LEU A 59 -7.83 -20.41 -24.07
N ILE A 60 -6.72 -20.87 -24.67
CA ILE A 60 -6.54 -20.95 -26.13
C ILE A 60 -7.53 -21.94 -26.75
N SER A 61 -7.81 -23.07 -26.11
CA SER A 61 -8.73 -24.08 -26.65
C SER A 61 -10.19 -23.63 -26.69
N HIS A 62 -10.55 -22.44 -26.19
CA HIS A 62 -11.93 -21.91 -26.12
C HIS A 62 -12.94 -22.86 -25.43
N THR A 63 -12.46 -23.93 -24.79
CA THR A 63 -13.27 -24.95 -24.14
C THR A 63 -13.85 -24.47 -22.80
N SER A 64 -13.54 -23.23 -22.40
CA SER A 64 -13.87 -22.72 -21.08
C SER A 64 -14.24 -21.24 -21.15
N ASN A 65 -15.41 -20.87 -20.62
CA ASN A 65 -15.87 -19.47 -20.46
C ASN A 65 -15.02 -18.67 -19.44
N LEU A 66 -13.77 -19.10 -19.20
CA LEU A 66 -12.88 -18.60 -18.16
C LEU A 66 -12.30 -17.23 -18.50
N SER A 67 -12.25 -16.82 -19.76
CA SER A 67 -11.73 -15.49 -20.12
C SER A 67 -12.54 -14.37 -19.44
N SER A 68 -13.87 -14.56 -19.31
CA SER A 68 -14.78 -13.66 -18.60
C SER A 68 -14.70 -13.73 -17.06
N ALA A 69 -13.83 -14.60 -16.52
CA ALA A 69 -13.60 -14.73 -15.09
C ALA A 69 -12.53 -13.77 -14.56
N PHE A 70 -11.57 -13.41 -15.40
CA PHE A 70 -10.42 -12.63 -14.99
C PHE A 70 -10.70 -11.12 -15.03
N SER A 71 -10.41 -10.44 -13.92
CA SER A 71 -10.38 -8.98 -13.83
C SER A 71 -8.96 -8.43 -13.73
N GLU A 72 -7.98 -9.29 -13.42
CA GLU A 72 -6.58 -8.92 -13.23
C GLU A 72 -5.66 -9.80 -14.08
N LEU A 73 -4.66 -9.21 -14.73
CA LEU A 73 -3.59 -9.89 -15.46
C LEU A 73 -2.24 -9.53 -14.85
N LYS A 74 -1.44 -10.52 -14.49
CA LYS A 74 -0.08 -10.35 -13.98
C LYS A 74 0.91 -11.06 -14.88
N ILE A 75 1.86 -10.34 -15.46
CA ILE A 75 2.89 -10.86 -16.36
C ILE A 75 4.23 -10.80 -15.63
N ILE A 76 4.78 -11.95 -15.27
CA ILE A 76 6.05 -12.06 -14.54
C ILE A 76 7.17 -12.50 -15.49
N SER A 77 6.91 -13.59 -16.22
CA SER A 77 7.81 -14.12 -17.24
C SER A 77 6.99 -14.74 -18.36
N PHE A 78 7.59 -14.89 -19.54
CA PHE A 78 7.01 -15.73 -20.58
C PHE A 78 7.77 -17.05 -20.63
N PRO A 79 7.08 -18.20 -20.75
CA PRO A 79 7.68 -19.52 -20.67
C PRO A 79 8.87 -19.67 -21.63
N GLN A 80 10.06 -19.69 -21.06
CA GLN A 80 11.29 -19.98 -21.77
C GLN A 80 11.48 -21.49 -21.81
N ARG A 81 10.89 -22.18 -22.81
CA ARG A 81 11.14 -23.59 -23.17
C ARG A 81 11.82 -24.42 -22.04
N ARG A 82 11.04 -25.05 -21.16
CA ARG A 82 11.50 -26.32 -20.57
C ARG A 82 10.94 -27.46 -21.41
N ARG A 83 11.84 -28.38 -21.79
CA ARG A 83 11.62 -29.56 -22.65
C ARG A 83 10.59 -30.58 -22.13
N SER A 84 9.85 -30.27 -21.07
CA SER A 84 8.84 -31.14 -20.47
C SER A 84 7.44 -30.59 -20.75
N PHE A 85 7.10 -30.39 -22.02
CA PHE A 85 5.71 -30.21 -22.41
C PHE A 85 5.12 -31.60 -22.67
N ILE A 86 3.95 -31.81 -22.07
CA ILE A 86 3.06 -32.95 -22.27
C ILE A 86 3.01 -33.29 -23.78
N PRO A 87 3.26 -34.55 -24.19
CA PRO A 87 3.23 -34.92 -25.59
C PRO A 87 1.80 -34.82 -26.10
N GLY A 88 1.51 -33.86 -26.98
CA GLY A 88 0.24 -33.85 -27.71
C GLY A 88 -0.18 -32.49 -28.29
N PHE A 89 0.20 -31.38 -27.67
CA PHE A 89 -0.19 -30.05 -28.15
C PHE A 89 0.98 -29.07 -28.00
N LEU A 90 1.28 -28.34 -29.08
CA LEU A 90 2.22 -27.20 -29.21
C LEU A 90 3.62 -27.51 -29.79
N SER A 91 3.60 -27.60 -31.12
CA SER A 91 4.29 -26.76 -32.11
C SER A 91 5.17 -25.57 -31.62
N SER A 92 6.06 -25.14 -32.53
CA SER A 92 7.22 -24.22 -32.37
C SER A 92 7.04 -22.96 -31.49
N ARG A 93 8.16 -22.31 -31.11
CA ARG A 93 8.23 -21.06 -30.32
C ARG A 93 7.31 -19.94 -30.84
N ARG A 94 7.01 -19.94 -32.15
CA ARG A 94 6.13 -18.99 -32.83
C ARG A 94 4.64 -19.17 -32.47
N ASN A 95 4.22 -20.39 -32.15
CA ASN A 95 2.82 -20.74 -31.90
C ASN A 95 2.39 -20.33 -30.50
N ALA A 96 3.16 -20.65 -29.46
CA ALA A 96 2.86 -20.25 -28.08
C ALA A 96 2.71 -18.73 -27.89
N GLN A 97 3.38 -17.96 -28.73
CA GLN A 97 3.36 -16.49 -28.71
C GLN A 97 2.14 -15.92 -29.46
N GLN A 98 1.73 -16.53 -30.57
CA GLN A 98 0.47 -16.22 -31.25
C GLN A 98 -0.74 -16.62 -30.40
N ASP A 99 -0.62 -17.75 -29.71
CA ASP A 99 -1.62 -18.25 -28.79
C ASP A 99 -1.89 -17.27 -27.63
N LEU A 100 -0.84 -16.62 -27.09
CA LEU A 100 -1.00 -15.56 -26.10
C LEU A 100 -1.81 -14.38 -26.65
N LEU A 101 -1.54 -13.96 -27.90
CA LEU A 101 -2.30 -12.87 -28.52
C LEU A 101 -3.79 -13.24 -28.68
N ILE A 102 -4.09 -14.51 -28.97
CA ILE A 102 -5.46 -15.03 -29.02
C ILE A 102 -6.11 -14.93 -27.63
N VAL A 103 -5.40 -15.35 -26.57
CA VAL A 103 -5.91 -15.24 -25.19
C VAL A 103 -6.18 -13.80 -24.80
N LEU A 104 -5.22 -12.89 -25.05
CA LEU A 104 -5.36 -11.48 -24.70
C LEU A 104 -6.60 -10.83 -25.33
N ARG A 105 -6.92 -11.19 -26.57
CA ARG A 105 -8.14 -10.71 -27.24
C ARG A 105 -9.43 -11.15 -26.55
N GLY A 106 -9.42 -12.25 -25.81
CA GLY A 106 -10.59 -12.76 -25.08
C GLY A 106 -10.76 -12.17 -23.67
N LEU A 107 -9.80 -11.39 -23.16
CA LEU A 107 -9.79 -10.86 -21.78
C LEU A 107 -10.54 -9.53 -21.66
N GLU A 108 -11.81 -9.52 -22.04
CA GLU A 108 -12.63 -8.30 -22.13
C GLU A 108 -12.87 -7.59 -20.78
N HIS A 109 -12.79 -8.31 -19.65
CA HIS A 109 -13.08 -7.76 -18.32
C HIS A 109 -11.82 -7.43 -17.51
N VAL A 110 -10.62 -7.60 -18.06
CA VAL A 110 -9.39 -7.28 -17.36
C VAL A 110 -9.24 -5.77 -17.25
N SER A 111 -9.40 -5.25 -16.04
CA SER A 111 -9.27 -3.83 -15.74
C SER A 111 -7.91 -3.47 -15.14
N THR A 112 -7.22 -4.45 -14.58
CA THR A 112 -5.91 -4.27 -13.94
C THR A 112 -4.86 -5.14 -14.60
N VAL A 113 -3.75 -4.53 -15.03
CA VAL A 113 -2.61 -5.25 -15.57
C VAL A 113 -1.35 -4.90 -14.77
N SER A 114 -0.62 -5.92 -14.34
CA SER A 114 0.69 -5.80 -13.71
C SER A 114 1.75 -6.45 -14.58
N ILE A 115 2.81 -5.71 -14.91
CA ILE A 115 3.83 -6.11 -15.88
C ILE A 115 5.21 -6.02 -15.25
N CYS A 116 5.94 -7.12 -15.23
CA CYS A 116 7.40 -7.11 -15.09
C CYS A 116 8.03 -6.90 -16.47
N ALA A 117 8.70 -5.76 -16.69
CA ALA A 117 9.29 -5.42 -17.98
C ALA A 117 10.34 -6.44 -18.44
N ARG A 118 11.01 -7.12 -17.49
CA ARG A 118 11.98 -8.19 -17.76
C ARG A 118 11.37 -9.36 -18.53
N ALA A 119 10.06 -9.60 -18.42
CA ALA A 119 9.37 -10.64 -19.19
C ALA A 119 9.60 -10.47 -20.70
N PHE A 120 9.69 -9.23 -21.17
CA PHE A 120 9.79 -8.89 -22.59
C PHE A 120 11.22 -8.92 -23.16
N LEU A 121 12.26 -9.03 -22.31
CA LEU A 121 13.66 -9.04 -22.75
C LEU A 121 13.95 -10.17 -23.74
N SER A 122 13.42 -11.36 -23.45
CA SER A 122 13.64 -12.57 -24.25
C SER A 122 12.74 -12.68 -25.50
N MET A 123 11.80 -11.75 -25.70
CA MET A 123 10.89 -11.75 -26.84
C MET A 123 11.54 -11.14 -28.10
N PRO A 124 11.28 -11.69 -29.30
CA PRO A 124 11.60 -11.02 -30.56
C PRO A 124 10.95 -9.63 -30.66
N ALA A 125 11.62 -8.68 -31.31
CA ALA A 125 11.21 -7.27 -31.35
C ALA A 125 9.77 -7.08 -31.88
N ASP A 126 9.44 -7.69 -33.02
CA ASP A 126 8.11 -7.56 -33.65
C ASP A 126 7.01 -8.03 -32.70
N LEU A 127 7.19 -9.23 -32.13
CA LEU A 127 6.23 -9.82 -31.22
C LEU A 127 6.12 -9.03 -29.91
N ARG A 128 7.23 -8.51 -29.41
CA ARG A 128 7.26 -7.70 -28.19
C ARG A 128 6.32 -6.50 -28.33
N ALA A 129 6.48 -5.75 -29.42
CA ALA A 129 5.62 -4.60 -29.71
C ALA A 129 4.15 -5.04 -29.86
N THR A 130 3.88 -6.10 -30.62
CA THR A 130 2.50 -6.61 -30.80
C THR A 130 1.87 -7.07 -29.49
N THR A 131 2.64 -7.72 -28.61
CA THR A 131 2.14 -8.22 -27.32
C THR A 131 1.82 -7.05 -26.39
N ILE A 132 2.72 -6.07 -26.30
CA ILE A 132 2.50 -4.85 -25.52
C ILE A 132 1.24 -4.14 -26.04
N GLN A 133 1.13 -3.93 -27.35
CA GLN A 133 -0.04 -3.32 -27.99
C GLN A 133 -1.34 -4.08 -27.69
N ALA A 134 -1.32 -5.41 -27.75
CA ALA A 134 -2.49 -6.23 -27.43
C ALA A 134 -2.92 -6.07 -25.97
N ILE A 135 -1.98 -5.93 -25.04
CA ILE A 135 -2.28 -5.66 -23.62
C ILE A 135 -2.88 -4.25 -23.47
N GLY A 136 -2.32 -3.24 -24.13
CA GLY A 136 -2.87 -1.88 -24.09
C GLY A 136 -4.22 -1.72 -24.80
N ALA A 137 -4.57 -2.65 -25.68
CA ALA A 137 -5.84 -2.70 -26.38
C ALA A 137 -6.96 -3.43 -25.60
N LEU A 138 -6.69 -3.89 -24.38
CA LEU A 138 -7.71 -4.50 -23.52
C LEU A 138 -8.81 -3.47 -23.21
N PRO A 139 -10.09 -3.79 -23.49
CA PRO A 139 -11.16 -2.79 -23.51
C PRO A 139 -11.51 -2.22 -22.14
N ALA A 140 -11.33 -3.00 -21.07
CA ALA A 140 -11.62 -2.58 -19.69
C ALA A 140 -10.40 -2.03 -18.94
N LEU A 141 -9.21 -2.00 -19.56
CA LEU A 141 -7.97 -1.63 -18.88
C LEU A 141 -8.00 -0.19 -18.39
N CYS A 142 -7.90 -0.01 -17.08
CA CYS A 142 -7.82 1.29 -16.44
C CYS A 142 -6.76 1.38 -15.32
N HIS A 143 -6.24 0.25 -14.84
CA HIS A 143 -5.16 0.20 -13.84
C HIS A 143 -3.93 -0.49 -14.42
N LEU A 144 -2.79 0.20 -14.41
CA LEU A 144 -1.53 -0.34 -14.90
C LEU A 144 -0.45 -0.28 -13.81
N LYS A 145 0.22 -1.42 -13.57
CA LYS A 145 1.42 -1.51 -12.74
C LYS A 145 2.61 -1.94 -13.59
N LEU A 146 3.64 -1.12 -13.66
CA LEU A 146 4.88 -1.38 -14.39
C LEU A 146 6.03 -1.57 -13.41
N ASP A 147 6.59 -2.77 -13.38
CA ASP A 147 7.81 -3.08 -12.65
C ASP A 147 9.01 -3.09 -13.61
N LEU A 148 9.84 -2.06 -13.47
CA LEU A 148 11.01 -1.77 -14.29
C LEU A 148 12.32 -2.05 -13.56
N ARG A 149 12.27 -2.78 -12.44
CA ARG A 149 13.47 -3.19 -11.69
C ARG A 149 14.36 -4.08 -12.55
N ASP A 150 15.67 -3.92 -12.37
CA ASP A 150 16.74 -4.63 -13.09
C ASP A 150 16.63 -4.57 -14.63
N LEU A 151 16.02 -3.52 -15.16
CA LEU A 151 15.92 -3.30 -16.59
C LEU A 151 17.12 -2.47 -17.09
N GLU A 152 18.04 -3.13 -17.79
CA GLU A 152 19.20 -2.50 -18.42
C GLU A 152 19.01 -2.39 -19.94
N ASN A 153 19.41 -1.26 -20.53
CA ASN A 153 19.47 -1.01 -21.98
C ASN A 153 18.22 -1.43 -22.77
N SER A 154 17.03 -1.10 -22.26
CA SER A 154 15.75 -1.56 -22.82
C SER A 154 14.85 -0.43 -23.30
N ASN A 155 15.41 0.63 -23.88
CA ASN A 155 14.67 1.81 -24.36
C ASN A 155 13.51 1.40 -25.27
N HIS A 156 13.72 0.44 -26.17
CA HIS A 156 12.68 -0.05 -27.07
C HIS A 156 11.46 -0.67 -26.37
N ILE A 157 11.61 -1.24 -25.15
CA ILE A 157 10.48 -1.76 -24.36
C ILE A 157 9.71 -0.60 -23.74
N ILE A 158 10.46 0.38 -23.22
CA ILE A 158 9.90 1.57 -22.59
C ILE A 158 9.15 2.42 -23.61
N ASP A 159 9.72 2.62 -24.81
CA ASP A 159 9.08 3.32 -25.92
C ASP A 159 7.78 2.63 -26.33
N ALA A 160 7.78 1.30 -26.39
CA ALA A 160 6.58 0.53 -26.68
C ALA A 160 5.51 0.72 -25.59
N PHE A 161 5.87 0.72 -24.30
CA PHE A 161 4.93 1.04 -23.22
C PHE A 161 4.39 2.46 -23.33
N ALA A 162 5.26 3.44 -23.57
CA ALA A 162 4.92 4.86 -23.67
C ALA A 162 3.91 5.17 -24.79
N GLN A 163 3.98 4.42 -25.90
CA GLN A 163 3.09 4.60 -27.05
C GLN A 163 1.77 3.81 -26.96
N THR A 164 1.68 2.87 -26.02
CA THR A 164 0.60 1.88 -26.01
C THR A 164 -0.49 2.19 -25.00
N PHE A 165 -0.11 2.56 -23.78
CA PHE A 165 -1.06 2.69 -22.68
C PHE A 165 -1.68 4.09 -22.62
N ARG A 166 -3.01 4.13 -22.60
CA ARG A 166 -3.85 5.33 -22.63
C ARG A 166 -5.13 5.11 -21.83
N ASN A 167 -5.84 6.19 -21.53
CA ASN A 167 -7.12 6.16 -20.81
C ASN A 167 -7.06 5.47 -19.43
N LEU A 168 -5.92 5.54 -18.74
CA LEU A 168 -5.78 4.93 -17.42
C LEU A 168 -6.43 5.79 -16.32
N CYS A 169 -6.97 5.13 -15.30
CA CYS A 169 -7.42 5.71 -14.04
C CYS A 169 -6.34 5.61 -12.94
N SER A 170 -5.46 4.62 -13.00
CA SER A 170 -4.34 4.46 -12.07
C SER A 170 -3.09 3.95 -12.77
N LEU A 171 -1.95 4.54 -12.41
CA LEU A 171 -0.63 4.16 -12.92
C LEU A 171 0.34 4.01 -11.75
N GLU A 172 0.96 2.84 -11.65
CA GLU A 172 2.03 2.53 -10.70
C GLU A 172 3.30 2.17 -11.46
N ILE A 173 4.39 2.87 -11.20
CA ILE A 173 5.71 2.62 -11.78
C ILE A 173 6.68 2.31 -10.65
N THR A 174 7.30 1.13 -10.70
CA THR A 174 8.30 0.68 -9.71
C THR A 174 9.65 0.48 -10.39
N GLY A 175 10.71 1.03 -9.81
CA GLY A 175 12.07 1.01 -10.36
C GLY A 175 12.24 1.88 -11.61
N GLY A 176 13.33 1.62 -12.35
CA GLY A 176 13.56 2.21 -13.66
C GLY A 176 13.67 3.74 -13.69
N ALA A 177 14.26 4.37 -12.67
CA ALA A 177 14.42 5.83 -12.54
C ALA A 177 14.76 6.55 -13.86
N LYS A 178 15.78 6.05 -14.57
CA LYS A 178 16.26 6.58 -15.87
C LYS A 178 15.23 6.56 -17.00
N TYR A 179 14.11 5.86 -16.84
CA TYR A 179 13.05 5.69 -17.83
C TYR A 179 11.82 6.55 -17.54
N HIS A 180 11.76 7.24 -16.39
CA HIS A 180 10.59 8.01 -15.98
C HIS A 180 10.22 9.09 -17.01
N ALA A 181 11.22 9.79 -17.57
CA ALA A 181 10.99 10.77 -18.63
C ALA A 181 10.33 10.16 -19.88
N ALA A 182 10.76 8.97 -20.30
CA ALA A 182 10.22 8.28 -21.48
C ALA A 182 8.79 7.76 -21.26
N LEU A 183 8.36 7.55 -20.01
CA LEU A 183 7.00 7.11 -19.67
C LEU A 183 6.00 8.25 -19.49
N ALA A 184 6.46 9.50 -19.52
CA ALA A 184 5.59 10.68 -19.43
C ALA A 184 4.42 10.70 -20.45
N PRO A 185 4.55 10.18 -21.69
CA PRO A 185 3.44 10.07 -22.62
C PRO A 185 2.25 9.25 -22.11
N ILE A 186 2.45 8.22 -21.27
CA ILE A 186 1.35 7.42 -20.71
C ILE A 186 0.40 8.30 -19.90
N VAL A 187 0.99 9.19 -19.10
CA VAL A 187 0.25 10.11 -18.24
C VAL A 187 -0.46 11.18 -19.08
N LEU A 188 0.21 11.71 -20.11
CA LEU A 188 -0.38 12.66 -21.04
C LEU A 188 -1.59 12.08 -21.78
N GLN A 189 -1.55 10.79 -22.14
CA GLN A 189 -2.61 10.06 -22.83
C GLN A 189 -3.71 9.53 -21.90
N SER A 190 -3.65 9.83 -20.60
CA SER A 190 -4.58 9.32 -19.58
C SER A 190 -5.25 10.47 -18.82
N PRO A 191 -6.17 11.22 -19.45
CA PRO A 191 -6.82 12.38 -18.82
C PRO A 191 -7.71 12.02 -17.62
N GLN A 192 -8.10 10.75 -17.47
CA GLN A 192 -8.91 10.24 -16.37
C GLN A 192 -8.07 9.73 -15.19
N LEU A 193 -6.75 9.93 -15.21
CA LEU A 193 -5.85 9.43 -14.19
C LEU A 193 -6.18 10.06 -12.83
N ALA A 194 -6.58 9.24 -11.87
CA ALA A 194 -6.92 9.66 -10.51
C ALA A 194 -5.82 9.30 -9.50
N SER A 195 -4.99 8.31 -9.82
CA SER A 195 -3.94 7.79 -8.95
C SER A 195 -2.62 7.62 -9.72
N LEU A 196 -1.55 8.18 -9.17
CA LEU A 196 -0.20 8.04 -9.71
C LEU A 196 0.77 7.64 -8.59
N THR A 197 1.44 6.50 -8.77
CA THR A 197 2.49 6.02 -7.87
C THR A 197 3.78 5.89 -8.67
N VAL A 198 4.85 6.54 -8.21
CA VAL A 198 6.19 6.43 -8.79
C VAL A 198 7.18 6.12 -7.68
N ASN A 199 7.69 4.89 -7.69
CA ASN A 199 8.67 4.41 -6.73
C ASN A 199 9.96 4.08 -7.48
N ALA A 200 11.04 4.83 -7.27
CA ALA A 200 12.31 4.60 -7.96
C ALA A 200 13.16 3.45 -7.37
N GLY A 201 12.69 2.79 -6.30
CA GLY A 201 13.46 1.79 -5.56
C GLY A 201 14.65 2.41 -4.83
N HIS A 202 15.79 1.73 -4.83
CA HIS A 202 17.02 2.20 -4.15
C HIS A 202 17.76 3.32 -4.88
N HIS A 203 17.35 3.68 -6.10
CA HIS A 203 18.01 4.72 -6.89
C HIS A 203 17.29 6.05 -6.73
N LYS A 204 17.98 7.08 -6.21
CA LYS A 204 17.45 8.44 -6.17
C LYS A 204 17.18 8.91 -7.62
N SER A 205 15.93 9.15 -7.96
CA SER A 205 15.52 9.69 -9.26
C SER A 205 15.24 11.19 -9.15
N HIS A 206 15.81 11.98 -10.07
CA HIS A 206 15.46 13.38 -10.31
C HIS A 206 14.48 13.55 -11.49
N ASP A 207 14.21 12.46 -12.24
CA ASP A 207 13.53 12.52 -13.55
C ASP A 207 12.00 12.49 -13.47
N VAL A 208 11.43 12.42 -12.26
CA VAL A 208 9.97 12.40 -12.07
C VAL A 208 9.32 13.73 -12.42
N GLN A 209 10.09 14.83 -12.45
CA GLN A 209 9.61 16.13 -12.89
C GLN A 209 8.91 16.07 -14.26
N ASN A 210 9.44 15.30 -15.22
CA ASN A 210 8.89 15.20 -16.57
C ASN A 210 7.52 14.50 -16.58
N ILE A 211 7.34 13.48 -15.74
CA ILE A 211 6.03 12.83 -15.54
C ILE A 211 5.05 13.84 -14.94
N LEU A 212 5.44 14.53 -13.88
CA LEU A 212 4.56 15.48 -13.18
C LEU A 212 4.16 16.67 -14.07
N GLN A 213 5.08 17.17 -14.89
CA GLN A 213 4.81 18.27 -15.82
C GLN A 213 3.90 17.86 -16.98
N SER A 214 3.89 16.57 -17.35
CA SER A 214 3.07 16.03 -18.43
C SER A 214 1.61 15.82 -18.03
N ILE A 215 1.29 15.92 -16.73
CA ILE A 215 -0.08 15.81 -16.22
C ILE A 215 -0.90 16.99 -16.72
N SER A 216 -1.92 16.72 -17.52
CA SER A 216 -2.83 17.77 -18.00
C SER A 216 -3.56 18.42 -16.83
N ARG A 217 -3.83 19.73 -16.92
CA ARG A 217 -4.65 20.46 -15.93
C ARG A 217 -6.09 19.95 -15.84
N ALA A 218 -6.57 19.26 -16.88
CA ALA A 218 -7.88 18.61 -16.86
C ALA A 218 -7.92 17.33 -16.01
N THR A 219 -6.74 16.79 -15.66
CA THR A 219 -6.61 15.56 -14.88
C THR A 219 -6.93 15.83 -13.43
N SER A 220 -7.79 15.00 -12.82
CA SER A 220 -8.18 15.13 -11.42
C SER A 220 -7.44 14.10 -10.55
N ILE A 221 -6.11 14.25 -10.44
CA ILE A 221 -5.32 13.35 -9.58
C ILE A 221 -5.71 13.60 -8.13
N ARG A 222 -6.11 12.51 -7.46
CA ARG A 222 -6.51 12.46 -6.05
C ARG A 222 -5.42 11.86 -5.17
N THR A 223 -4.69 10.89 -5.70
CA THR A 223 -3.65 10.17 -4.96
C THR A 223 -2.32 10.28 -5.70
N LEU A 224 -1.30 10.78 -5.00
CA LEU A 224 0.07 10.87 -5.50
C LEU A 224 1.02 10.21 -4.50
N ASP A 225 1.75 9.19 -4.95
CA ASP A 225 2.73 8.48 -4.13
C ASP A 225 4.11 8.54 -4.78
N LEU A 226 5.06 9.15 -4.06
CA LEU A 226 6.44 9.41 -4.45
C LEU A 226 7.44 8.91 -3.37
N ASP A 227 7.09 7.86 -2.62
CA ASP A 227 7.83 7.36 -1.44
C ASP A 227 9.34 7.08 -1.67
N SER A 228 9.77 6.83 -2.90
CA SER A 228 11.19 6.54 -3.20
C SER A 228 11.78 7.50 -4.23
N VAL A 229 11.24 8.72 -4.32
CA VAL A 229 11.65 9.74 -5.28
C VAL A 229 11.95 11.04 -4.53
N THR A 230 12.94 11.81 -5.01
CA THR A 230 13.17 13.16 -4.48
C THR A 230 11.98 14.08 -4.83
N ALA A 231 11.28 14.57 -3.81
CA ALA A 231 10.07 15.37 -3.97
C ALA A 231 10.32 16.84 -4.40
N THR A 232 11.56 17.19 -4.76
CA THR A 232 11.95 18.57 -5.15
C THR A 232 11.12 19.11 -6.32
N SER A 233 10.64 18.25 -7.20
CA SER A 233 9.77 18.64 -8.32
C SER A 233 8.44 19.24 -7.87
N LEU A 234 7.95 18.88 -6.67
CA LEU A 234 6.72 19.44 -6.09
C LEU A 234 6.92 20.82 -5.47
N SER A 235 8.16 21.28 -5.29
CA SER A 235 8.44 22.64 -4.81
C SER A 235 8.04 23.73 -5.82
N SER A 236 7.73 23.35 -7.06
CA SER A 236 7.26 24.29 -8.08
C SER A 236 5.76 24.55 -7.97
N PRO A 237 5.31 25.80 -7.78
CA PRO A 237 3.89 26.14 -7.77
C PRO A 237 3.17 25.75 -9.08
N LEU A 238 3.88 25.82 -10.21
CA LEU A 238 3.34 25.46 -11.52
C LEU A 238 3.02 23.96 -11.65
N VAL A 239 3.74 23.12 -10.91
CA VAL A 239 3.48 21.68 -10.83
C VAL A 239 2.28 21.42 -9.92
N LEU A 240 2.25 22.03 -8.73
CA LEU A 240 1.16 21.83 -7.77
C LEU A 240 -0.20 22.37 -8.25
N GLN A 241 -0.23 23.42 -9.07
CA GLN A 241 -1.45 23.90 -9.74
C GLN A 241 -2.14 22.85 -10.63
N ARG A 242 -1.46 21.73 -10.96
CA ARG A 242 -2.03 20.62 -11.73
C ARG A 242 -2.78 19.62 -10.85
N PHE A 243 -2.73 19.77 -9.52
CA PHE A 243 -3.35 18.84 -8.58
C PHE A 243 -4.37 19.52 -7.65
N PRO A 244 -5.37 20.25 -8.18
CA PRO A 244 -6.37 20.94 -7.33
C PRO A 244 -7.26 19.96 -6.56
N SER A 245 -7.35 18.70 -6.99
CA SER A 245 -8.17 17.65 -6.36
C SER A 245 -7.35 16.68 -5.50
N LEU A 246 -6.08 16.98 -5.24
CA LEU A 246 -5.21 16.09 -4.48
C LEU A 246 -5.73 15.94 -3.06
N CYS A 247 -5.94 14.69 -2.63
CA CYS A 247 -6.39 14.38 -1.28
C CYS A 247 -5.44 13.44 -0.53
N SER A 248 -4.60 12.68 -1.22
CA SER A 248 -3.67 11.74 -0.62
C SER A 248 -2.27 11.94 -1.21
N LEU A 249 -1.29 12.15 -0.34
CA LEU A 249 0.09 12.39 -0.70
C LEU A 249 1.03 11.53 0.15
N THR A 250 1.83 10.71 -0.52
CA THR A 250 2.93 9.94 0.10
C THR A 250 4.26 10.45 -0.43
N LEU A 251 5.16 10.83 0.45
CA LEU A 251 6.50 11.32 0.12
C LEU A 251 7.59 10.52 0.87
N GLY A 252 8.73 10.34 0.21
CA GLY A 252 9.85 9.60 0.76
C GLY A 252 10.68 10.36 1.81
N SER A 253 11.89 9.86 2.03
CA SER A 253 12.92 10.57 2.80
C SER A 253 13.45 11.78 1.99
N GLU A 254 13.76 12.90 2.65
CA GLU A 254 14.30 14.14 2.04
C GLU A 254 13.29 15.02 1.26
N VAL A 255 12.15 15.34 1.86
CA VAL A 255 11.21 16.36 1.35
C VAL A 255 11.65 17.77 1.75
N PRO A 256 11.89 18.68 0.78
CA PRO A 256 12.22 20.08 1.09
C PRO A 256 11.05 20.85 1.71
N ASP A 257 11.35 21.77 2.62
CA ASP A 257 10.36 22.68 3.24
C ASP A 257 9.58 23.52 2.22
N SER A 258 10.15 23.78 1.05
CA SER A 258 9.48 24.49 -0.04
C SER A 258 8.26 23.74 -0.58
N VAL A 259 8.23 22.40 -0.50
CA VAL A 259 7.07 21.59 -0.90
C VAL A 259 5.88 21.91 0.01
N TRP A 260 6.08 21.82 1.33
CA TRP A 260 5.04 22.11 2.33
C TRP A 260 4.55 23.55 2.26
N ASN A 261 5.47 24.49 2.11
CA ASN A 261 5.12 25.90 1.93
C ASN A 261 4.29 26.13 0.67
N THR A 262 4.61 25.44 -0.42
CA THR A 262 3.89 25.62 -1.69
C THR A 262 2.52 24.94 -1.66
N LEU A 263 2.38 23.78 -1.01
CA LEU A 263 1.07 23.17 -0.73
C LEU A 263 0.17 24.12 0.07
N ARG A 264 0.75 24.75 1.13
CA ARG A 264 0.07 25.74 1.96
C ARG A 264 -0.37 26.96 1.15
N THR A 265 0.53 27.60 0.40
CA THR A 265 0.19 28.80 -0.39
C THR A 265 -0.75 28.51 -1.55
N SER A 266 -0.78 27.26 -2.04
CA SER A 266 -1.71 26.80 -3.06
C SER A 266 -3.08 26.38 -2.49
N ASN A 267 -3.29 26.50 -1.18
CA ASN A 267 -4.51 26.09 -0.47
C ASN A 267 -4.93 24.63 -0.73
N ILE A 268 -3.96 23.74 -0.94
CA ILE A 268 -4.23 22.31 -1.13
C ILE A 268 -4.36 21.66 0.24
N SER A 269 -5.57 21.23 0.60
CA SER A 269 -5.86 20.55 1.88
C SER A 269 -5.94 19.04 1.66
N LEU A 270 -5.00 18.31 2.24
CA LEU A 270 -4.91 16.85 2.09
C LEU A 270 -5.76 16.14 3.16
N ARG A 271 -6.34 14.99 2.81
CA ARG A 271 -6.99 14.08 3.77
C ARG A 271 -6.01 13.03 4.28
N GLU A 272 -5.02 12.66 3.47
CA GLU A 272 -4.03 11.66 3.81
C GLU A 272 -2.63 12.19 3.52
N VAL A 273 -1.77 12.17 4.53
CA VAL A 273 -0.36 12.56 4.43
C VAL A 273 0.49 11.45 5.00
N THR A 274 1.38 10.90 4.18
CA THR A 274 2.43 9.97 4.61
C THR A 274 3.78 10.54 4.21
N THR A 275 4.70 10.68 5.16
CA THR A 275 6.06 11.14 4.88
C THR A 275 7.08 10.37 5.71
N ARG A 276 8.21 10.04 5.09
CA ARG A 276 9.38 9.47 5.80
C ARG A 276 10.39 10.54 6.20
N THR A 277 10.02 11.81 6.15
CA THR A 277 10.86 12.91 6.62
C THR A 277 10.75 13.11 8.11
N GLN A 278 11.81 13.66 8.69
CA GLN A 278 11.72 14.26 10.01
C GLN A 278 10.69 15.41 9.99
N PRO A 279 9.96 15.63 11.09
CA PRO A 279 9.11 16.81 11.25
C PRO A 279 9.90 18.09 11.01
N SER A 280 9.31 19.06 10.31
CA SER A 280 9.88 20.41 10.13
C SER A 280 8.82 21.48 10.40
N TYR A 281 9.23 22.73 10.65
CA TYR A 281 8.28 23.81 10.89
C TYR A 281 7.37 24.05 9.68
N ALA A 282 7.88 23.86 8.47
CA ALA A 282 7.09 24.00 7.25
C ALA A 282 6.00 22.93 7.16
N LEU A 283 6.32 21.67 7.49
CA LEU A 283 5.33 20.58 7.54
C LEU A 283 4.28 20.85 8.63
N LEU A 284 4.70 21.17 9.86
CA LEU A 284 3.77 21.43 10.96
C LEU A 284 2.88 22.64 10.67
N SER A 285 3.44 23.73 10.11
CA SER A 285 2.68 24.91 9.71
C SER A 285 1.67 24.60 8.60
N TYR A 286 2.03 23.74 7.64
CA TYR A 286 1.11 23.26 6.63
C TYR A 286 -0.04 22.44 7.23
N LEU A 287 0.25 21.46 8.08
CA LEU A 287 -0.79 20.65 8.73
C LEU A 287 -1.71 21.51 9.61
N GLN A 288 -1.17 22.54 10.27
CA GLN A 288 -1.97 23.50 11.05
C GLN A 288 -2.85 24.43 10.20
N SER A 289 -2.61 24.56 8.90
CA SER A 289 -3.35 25.52 8.07
C SER A 289 -4.75 25.03 7.65
N PHE A 290 -5.10 23.77 7.93
CA PHE A 290 -6.40 23.18 7.57
C PHE A 290 -6.85 22.15 8.61
N ASP A 291 -8.06 21.61 8.46
CA ASP A 291 -8.59 20.52 9.28
C ASP A 291 -9.13 19.36 8.41
N GLY A 292 -9.60 18.27 9.02
CA GLY A 292 -10.19 17.17 8.27
C GLY A 292 -9.22 16.10 7.75
N LEU A 293 -8.00 16.04 8.29
CA LEU A 293 -7.04 14.97 8.01
C LEU A 293 -7.54 13.64 8.61
N SER A 294 -7.57 12.59 7.80
CA SER A 294 -7.98 11.23 8.19
C SER A 294 -6.79 10.28 8.40
N VAL A 295 -5.70 10.48 7.66
CA VAL A 295 -4.49 9.66 7.79
C VAL A 295 -3.28 10.59 7.90
N LEU A 296 -2.50 10.41 8.97
CA LEU A 296 -1.22 11.06 9.17
C LEU A 296 -0.16 10.01 9.48
N SER A 297 0.92 9.98 8.72
CA SER A 297 2.09 9.14 8.99
C SER A 297 3.36 9.98 8.82
N ILE A 298 4.12 10.10 9.90
CA ILE A 298 5.41 10.80 9.94
C ILE A 298 6.44 9.83 10.52
N ASN A 299 7.19 9.18 9.63
CA ASN A 299 8.09 8.09 9.95
C ASN A 299 9.51 8.49 9.57
N GLY A 300 10.02 9.54 10.22
CA GLY A 300 11.38 10.03 9.98
C GLY A 300 12.43 9.12 10.60
N GLU A 301 13.23 8.43 9.79
CA GLU A 301 14.46 7.79 10.29
C GLU A 301 15.42 8.89 10.75
N ARG A 302 15.87 8.84 12.02
CA ARG A 302 17.00 9.66 12.45
C ARG A 302 18.27 9.14 11.78
N GLY A 303 18.59 9.71 10.61
CA GLY A 303 19.91 9.57 10.01
C GLY A 303 20.97 9.97 11.03
N ALA A 304 22.00 9.14 11.15
CA ALA A 304 23.12 9.21 12.09
C ALA A 304 24.06 10.44 11.91
N GLY A 305 23.51 11.63 11.69
CA GLY A 305 24.26 12.82 11.26
C GLY A 305 24.16 14.06 12.15
N LEU A 306 23.30 14.08 13.18
CA LEU A 306 23.22 15.22 14.12
C LEU A 306 23.86 14.83 15.46
N ASN A 307 25.20 14.80 15.47
CA ASN A 307 26.03 14.72 16.68
C ASN A 307 26.12 16.07 17.42
N ASN A 308 25.16 16.98 17.23
CA ASN A 308 25.21 18.29 17.86
C ASN A 308 24.35 18.27 19.12
N SER A 309 25.01 18.39 20.27
CA SER A 309 24.48 18.50 21.63
C SER A 309 23.52 19.68 21.88
N ASP A 310 23.27 20.52 20.87
CA ASP A 310 22.24 21.57 20.87
C ASP A 310 20.89 21.12 20.27
N GLY A 311 20.82 19.92 19.68
CA GLY A 311 19.62 19.38 19.03
C GLY A 311 18.47 19.02 19.98
N ASP A 312 18.77 18.71 21.25
CA ASP A 312 17.76 18.24 22.21
C ASP A 312 16.70 19.31 22.55
N LYS A 313 17.04 20.61 22.50
CA LYS A 313 16.08 21.70 22.74
C LYS A 313 15.18 21.96 21.54
N ALA A 314 15.75 21.99 20.33
CA ALA A 314 14.96 22.20 19.11
C ALA A 314 14.01 21.03 18.83
N ASP A 315 14.43 19.80 19.17
CA ASP A 315 13.63 18.59 19.02
C ASP A 315 12.38 18.57 19.93
N CYS A 316 12.46 19.16 21.13
CA CYS A 316 11.32 19.24 22.06
C CYS A 316 10.20 20.14 21.52
N ASP A 317 10.55 21.26 20.87
CA ASP A 317 9.56 22.23 20.37
C ASP A 317 8.70 21.62 19.23
N TYR A 318 9.30 20.87 18.31
CA TYR A 318 8.53 20.24 17.22
C TYR A 318 7.56 19.18 17.70
N VAL A 319 8.00 18.34 18.64
CA VAL A 319 7.17 17.26 19.21
C VAL A 319 5.99 17.85 19.96
N GLN A 320 6.22 18.88 20.77
CA GLN A 320 5.15 19.57 21.49
C GLN A 320 4.15 20.21 20.52
N VAL A 321 4.63 20.90 19.48
CA VAL A 321 3.77 21.52 18.46
C VAL A 321 2.99 20.45 17.67
N PHE A 322 3.61 19.31 17.38
CA PHE A 322 2.95 18.19 16.71
C PHE A 322 1.78 17.66 17.53
N TRP A 323 1.98 17.28 18.78
CA TRP A 323 0.90 16.76 19.62
C TRP A 323 -0.13 17.85 19.96
N ALA A 324 0.31 18.95 20.54
CA ALA A 324 -0.59 19.97 21.08
C ALA A 324 -1.34 20.77 19.99
N CYS A 325 -0.79 20.90 18.77
CA CYS A 325 -1.40 21.73 17.73
C CYS A 325 -1.83 20.95 16.49
N VAL A 326 -1.07 19.95 16.02
CA VAL A 326 -1.42 19.20 14.80
C VAL A 326 -2.40 18.08 15.13
N VAL A 327 -2.03 17.16 16.03
CA VAL A 327 -2.88 16.00 16.36
C VAL A 327 -4.21 16.48 16.94
N LEU A 328 -4.19 17.43 17.89
CA LEU A 328 -5.41 17.96 18.49
C LEU A 328 -6.36 18.58 17.45
N ARG A 329 -5.82 19.32 16.47
CA ARG A 329 -6.62 19.97 15.40
C ARG A 329 -7.34 18.96 14.51
N HIS A 330 -6.70 17.83 14.21
CA HIS A 330 -7.27 16.80 13.33
C HIS A 330 -7.97 15.67 14.09
N ALA A 331 -7.94 15.68 15.42
CA ALA A 331 -8.50 14.65 16.28
C ALA A 331 -9.94 14.21 15.94
N PRO A 332 -10.87 15.11 15.53
CA PRO A 332 -12.24 14.70 15.19
C PRO A 332 -12.36 13.83 13.93
N THR A 333 -11.36 13.84 13.04
CA THR A 333 -11.41 13.13 11.75
C THR A 333 -10.32 12.07 11.60
N LEU A 334 -9.31 12.08 12.47
CA LEU A 334 -8.14 11.23 12.35
C LEU A 334 -8.50 9.76 12.60
N GLU A 335 -8.39 8.93 11.56
CA GLU A 335 -8.65 7.49 11.61
C GLU A 335 -7.36 6.67 11.74
N ARG A 336 -6.24 7.17 11.22
CA ARG A 336 -4.93 6.53 11.33
C ARG A 336 -3.86 7.56 11.65
N LEU A 337 -3.09 7.28 12.70
CA LEU A 337 -1.95 8.07 13.11
C LEU A 337 -0.72 7.16 13.20
N ASP A 338 0.32 7.46 12.44
CA ASP A 338 1.66 6.93 12.64
C ASP A 338 2.57 8.10 13.01
N ALA A 339 2.88 8.17 14.29
CA ALA A 339 3.72 9.17 14.92
C ALA A 339 5.03 8.53 15.39
N THR A 340 5.50 7.45 14.75
CA THR A 340 6.75 6.79 15.15
C THR A 340 7.98 7.71 15.05
N GLY A 341 7.93 8.75 14.20
CA GLY A 341 8.91 9.83 14.14
C GLY A 341 8.76 10.93 15.21
N CYS A 342 7.66 10.95 15.97
CA CYS A 342 7.36 11.93 17.02
C CYS A 342 7.18 11.20 18.36
N ARG A 343 8.16 11.32 19.27
CA ARG A 343 8.11 10.68 20.58
C ARG A 343 6.83 11.09 21.34
N LEU A 344 6.14 10.12 21.93
CA LEU A 344 4.99 10.36 22.79
C LEU A 344 5.48 10.63 24.23
N GLY A 345 5.24 11.85 24.73
CA GLY A 345 5.45 12.22 26.12
C GLY A 345 4.25 11.90 27.01
N ARG A 346 4.45 11.99 28.32
CA ARG A 346 3.37 11.76 29.31
C ARG A 346 2.22 12.75 29.15
N ASP A 347 2.55 14.01 28.89
CA ASP A 347 1.55 15.08 28.73
C ASP A 347 0.80 14.97 27.39
N ASP A 348 1.39 14.31 26.39
CA ASP A 348 0.82 14.12 25.06
C ASP A 348 -0.27 13.03 25.02
N VAL A 349 -0.25 12.09 25.98
CA VAL A 349 -1.31 11.06 26.11
C VAL A 349 -2.68 11.71 26.29
N GLY A 350 -2.74 12.88 26.95
CA GLY A 350 -3.98 13.63 27.11
C GLY A 350 -4.59 14.09 25.78
N VAL A 351 -3.76 14.43 24.79
CA VAL A 351 -4.21 14.88 23.45
C VAL A 351 -4.95 13.75 22.72
N LEU A 352 -4.46 12.53 22.88
CA LEU A 352 -5.02 11.35 22.25
C LEU A 352 -6.49 11.10 22.66
N LYS A 353 -6.94 11.59 23.83
CA LYS A 353 -8.35 11.52 24.26
C LYS A 353 -9.33 12.17 23.28
N ALA A 354 -8.87 13.16 22.51
CA ALA A 354 -9.71 13.83 21.51
C ALA A 354 -9.91 13.00 20.23
N CYS A 355 -9.10 11.95 20.00
CA CYS A 355 -9.04 11.20 18.75
C CYS A 355 -10.09 10.06 18.69
N SER A 356 -11.37 10.42 18.79
CA SER A 356 -12.48 9.44 18.87
C SER A 356 -12.66 8.56 17.61
N GLN A 357 -12.15 9.01 16.45
CA GLN A 357 -12.26 8.28 15.18
C GLN A 357 -11.10 7.31 14.94
N LEU A 358 -10.09 7.33 15.79
CA LEU A 358 -8.84 6.60 15.58
C LEU A 358 -9.07 5.09 15.59
N ARG A 359 -8.65 4.42 14.51
CA ARG A 359 -8.74 2.97 14.33
C ARG A 359 -7.37 2.30 14.43
N ARG A 360 -6.33 3.00 14.01
CA ARG A 360 -4.95 2.54 14.05
C ARG A 360 -4.02 3.62 14.58
N LEU A 361 -3.16 3.25 15.52
CA LEU A 361 -2.18 4.13 16.14
C LEU A 361 -0.80 3.46 16.15
N ASP A 362 0.18 4.07 15.50
CA ASP A 362 1.57 3.64 15.52
C ASP A 362 2.38 4.74 16.25
N ILE A 363 2.96 4.43 17.42
CA ILE A 363 3.62 5.40 18.31
C ILE A 363 4.96 4.88 18.82
N CYS A 364 5.86 5.80 19.16
CA CYS A 364 7.09 5.48 19.87
C CYS A 364 7.08 6.13 21.26
N VAL A 365 7.34 5.34 22.31
CA VAL A 365 7.53 5.84 23.69
C VAL A 365 9.01 5.90 24.04
N ASP A 366 9.38 6.73 25.01
CA ASP A 366 10.78 6.78 25.46
C ASP A 366 11.22 5.47 26.12
N GLY A 367 12.42 5.01 25.78
CA GLY A 367 13.06 3.90 26.48
C GLY A 367 13.44 4.23 27.94
N GLN A 368 13.47 5.51 28.33
CA GLN A 368 13.68 5.92 29.72
C GLN A 368 12.40 6.00 30.56
N ASP A 369 11.31 5.35 30.17
CA ASP A 369 10.15 5.11 31.06
C ASP A 369 10.22 3.69 31.67
N PRO A 370 11.10 3.45 32.67
CA PRO A 370 11.28 2.13 33.28
C PRO A 370 10.03 1.64 34.02
N SER A 371 9.07 2.53 34.26
CA SER A 371 7.82 2.22 34.97
C SER A 371 6.66 1.86 34.04
N GLY A 372 6.83 2.04 32.73
CA GLY A 372 5.74 1.93 31.76
C GLY A 372 4.60 2.93 32.02
N GLY A 373 4.87 4.05 32.68
CA GLY A 373 3.86 5.02 33.07
C GLY A 373 3.09 5.61 31.88
N ILE A 374 3.77 5.86 30.75
CA ILE A 374 3.16 6.37 29.52
C ILE A 374 2.30 5.28 28.88
N THR A 375 2.82 4.06 28.75
CA THR A 375 2.11 2.93 28.16
C THR A 375 0.89 2.53 28.99
N ASN A 376 1.00 2.51 30.32
CA ASN A 376 -0.11 2.24 31.23
C ASN A 376 -1.16 3.35 31.16
N ALA A 377 -0.76 4.63 31.20
CA ALA A 377 -1.69 5.75 31.06
C ALA A 377 -2.43 5.72 29.71
N PHE A 378 -1.76 5.28 28.64
CA PHE A 378 -2.39 5.06 27.35
C PHE A 378 -3.44 3.94 27.40
N PHE A 379 -3.11 2.78 27.97
CA PHE A 379 -4.08 1.67 28.06
C PHE A 379 -5.26 2.00 28.99
N ASP A 380 -5.01 2.68 30.10
CA ASP A 380 -6.06 3.15 31.01
C ASP A 380 -7.01 4.11 30.29
N MET A 381 -6.49 5.03 29.48
CA MET A 381 -7.31 5.90 28.63
C MET A 381 -8.15 5.11 27.62
N VAL A 382 -7.60 4.05 27.01
CA VAL A 382 -8.36 3.19 26.09
C VAL A 382 -9.46 2.42 26.85
N ASP A 383 -9.16 1.97 28.07
CA ASP A 383 -10.10 1.27 28.96
C ASP A 383 -11.27 2.16 29.37
N GLU A 384 -10.99 3.43 29.66
CA GLU A 384 -11.97 4.49 29.96
C GLU A 384 -12.88 4.83 28.76
N GLY A 385 -12.61 4.27 27.58
CA GLY A 385 -13.50 4.37 26.42
C GLY A 385 -13.31 5.64 25.57
N PHE A 386 -12.21 6.38 25.74
CA PHE A 386 -11.92 7.59 24.96
C PHE A 386 -11.67 7.31 23.47
N MET A 387 -11.26 6.10 23.12
CA MET A 387 -10.99 5.68 21.74
C MET A 387 -11.83 4.47 21.31
N PRO A 388 -13.17 4.62 21.21
CA PRO A 388 -14.07 3.49 21.03
C PRO A 388 -13.88 2.73 19.71
N LYS A 389 -13.23 3.36 18.72
CA LYS A 389 -12.99 2.78 17.39
C LYS A 389 -11.60 2.16 17.23
N LEU A 390 -10.72 2.26 18.23
CA LEU A 390 -9.35 1.79 18.13
C LEU A 390 -9.33 0.26 18.03
N ARG A 391 -8.62 -0.25 17.02
CA ARG A 391 -8.51 -1.69 16.74
C ARG A 391 -7.07 -2.21 16.78
N SER A 392 -6.11 -1.37 16.42
CA SER A 392 -4.71 -1.76 16.32
C SER A 392 -3.81 -0.66 16.88
N VAL A 393 -2.86 -1.05 17.70
CA VAL A 393 -1.79 -0.19 18.20
C VAL A 393 -0.44 -0.85 17.97
N ASN A 394 0.48 -0.12 17.35
CA ASN A 394 1.90 -0.48 17.31
C ASN A 394 2.65 0.43 18.27
N VAL A 395 3.26 -0.15 19.30
CA VAL A 395 4.12 0.57 20.24
C VAL A 395 5.56 0.22 19.91
N GLY A 396 6.33 1.20 19.46
CA GLY A 396 7.77 1.14 19.34
C GLY A 396 8.45 1.79 20.54
N LEU A 397 9.76 1.54 20.67
CA LEU A 397 10.61 2.32 21.55
C LEU A 397 11.41 3.31 20.75
N TYR A 398 11.50 4.50 21.29
CA TYR A 398 12.42 5.51 20.83
C TYR A 398 13.84 5.16 21.32
N SER A 399 14.61 4.43 20.50
CA SER A 399 16.01 4.13 20.82
C SER A 399 16.93 5.27 20.39
N HIS A 400 17.71 5.83 21.31
CA HIS A 400 18.77 6.77 20.96
C HIS A 400 19.75 6.12 19.97
N PRO A 401 20.26 6.85 18.95
CA PRO A 401 21.21 6.31 17.97
C PRO A 401 22.50 5.70 18.57
N GLN A 402 22.80 6.02 19.83
CA GLN A 402 23.96 5.50 20.57
C GLN A 402 23.70 4.15 21.25
N ALA A 403 22.43 3.71 21.34
CA ALA A 403 22.11 2.38 21.84
C ALA A 403 22.44 1.36 20.73
N GLY A 404 23.63 0.76 20.79
CA GLY A 404 24.00 -0.34 19.91
C GLY A 404 22.98 -1.50 19.97
N ALA A 405 23.14 -2.51 19.11
CA ALA A 405 22.18 -3.62 18.98
C ALA A 405 21.76 -4.27 20.32
N ALA A 406 22.68 -4.40 21.29
CA ALA A 406 22.38 -4.92 22.63
C ALA A 406 21.43 -4.02 23.44
N GLY A 407 21.57 -2.70 23.32
CA GLY A 407 20.66 -1.72 23.92
C GLY A 407 19.28 -1.75 23.30
N MET A 408 19.19 -1.93 21.98
CA MET A 408 17.90 -2.13 21.30
C MET A 408 17.21 -3.41 21.78
N VAL A 409 17.91 -4.55 21.86
CA VAL A 409 17.33 -5.82 22.34
C VAL A 409 16.82 -5.68 23.77
N LYS A 410 17.60 -5.06 24.66
CA LYS A 410 17.19 -4.81 26.05
C LYS A 410 15.93 -3.94 26.11
N ALA A 411 15.92 -2.83 25.38
CA ALA A 411 14.76 -1.94 25.34
C ALA A 411 13.52 -2.70 24.86
N HIS A 412 13.61 -3.46 23.77
CA HIS A 412 12.49 -4.25 23.26
C HIS A 412 11.95 -5.25 24.30
N HIS A 413 12.83 -5.91 25.06
CA HIS A 413 12.44 -6.79 26.17
C HIS A 413 11.69 -6.01 27.26
N GLU A 414 12.18 -4.83 27.65
CA GLU A 414 11.51 -3.95 28.62
C GLU A 414 10.11 -3.53 28.14
N LEU A 415 9.94 -3.18 26.86
CA LEU A 415 8.62 -2.86 26.31
C LEU A 415 7.68 -4.06 26.32
N GLN A 416 8.19 -5.27 26.05
CA GLN A 416 7.40 -6.50 26.18
C GLN A 416 6.99 -6.75 27.63
N GLU A 417 7.87 -6.49 28.59
CA GLU A 417 7.54 -6.60 30.02
C GLU A 417 6.51 -5.55 30.44
N ILE A 418 6.57 -4.33 29.91
CA ILE A 418 5.58 -3.28 30.18
C ILE A 418 4.22 -3.67 29.59
N VAL A 419 4.16 -3.96 28.29
CA VAL A 419 2.89 -4.32 27.60
C VAL A 419 2.33 -5.64 28.11
N GLY A 420 3.18 -6.67 28.23
CA GLY A 420 2.81 -7.97 28.78
C GLY A 420 2.60 -7.95 30.30
N GLY A 421 3.04 -6.90 30.98
CA GLY A 421 2.87 -6.64 32.41
C GLY A 421 1.57 -5.91 32.75
N TYR A 422 0.90 -5.29 31.78
CA TYR A 422 -0.39 -4.62 31.99
C TYR A 422 -1.44 -5.59 32.58
N ARG A 423 -2.12 -5.15 33.64
CA ARG A 423 -3.16 -5.93 34.33
C ARG A 423 -4.38 -5.04 34.59
N CYS A 424 -5.57 -5.55 34.26
CA CYS A 424 -6.83 -4.94 34.66
C CYS A 424 -7.85 -6.00 35.10
N THR A 425 -8.87 -5.60 35.86
CA THR A 425 -9.88 -6.52 36.41
C THR A 425 -11.16 -6.55 35.57
N ALA A 426 -11.53 -5.44 34.96
CA ALA A 426 -12.77 -5.27 34.20
C ALA A 426 -12.53 -4.41 32.94
N PRO A 427 -11.87 -4.96 31.90
CA PRO A 427 -11.56 -4.19 30.70
C PRO A 427 -12.83 -3.73 29.97
N GLY A 428 -12.78 -2.53 29.42
CA GLY A 428 -13.74 -2.02 28.44
C GLY A 428 -13.73 -2.81 27.13
N GLU A 429 -14.81 -2.71 26.36
CA GLU A 429 -14.97 -3.46 25.10
C GLU A 429 -13.90 -3.14 24.05
N CYS A 430 -13.44 -1.89 23.99
CA CYS A 430 -12.36 -1.51 23.09
C CYS A 430 -11.07 -2.28 23.43
N LEU A 431 -10.65 -2.25 24.69
CA LEU A 431 -9.41 -2.88 25.16
C LEU A 431 -9.42 -4.41 24.96
N LYS A 432 -10.57 -5.06 25.12
CA LYS A 432 -10.73 -6.51 24.85
C LYS A 432 -10.45 -6.90 23.40
N THR A 433 -10.79 -6.02 22.46
CA THR A 433 -10.62 -6.26 21.01
C THR A 433 -9.36 -5.63 20.43
N LEU A 434 -8.60 -4.92 21.24
CA LEU A 434 -7.40 -4.21 20.82
C LEU A 434 -6.29 -5.19 20.48
N ARG A 435 -5.70 -5.03 19.29
CA ARG A 435 -4.47 -5.71 18.89
C ARG A 435 -3.28 -4.82 19.17
N VAL A 436 -2.34 -5.34 19.95
CA VAL A 436 -1.11 -4.62 20.32
C VAL A 436 0.09 -5.30 19.67
N ASN A 437 0.94 -4.50 19.02
CA ASN A 437 2.20 -4.95 18.47
C ASN A 437 3.38 -4.18 19.08
N THR A 438 4.48 -4.88 19.35
CA THR A 438 5.74 -4.28 19.84
C THR A 438 6.96 -4.65 19.00
N GLY A 439 6.72 -5.08 17.75
CA GLY A 439 7.73 -5.64 16.85
C GLY A 439 7.97 -7.13 17.07
N HIS A 440 8.16 -7.57 18.32
CA HIS A 440 8.33 -9.00 18.67
C HIS A 440 7.05 -9.66 19.19
N MET A 441 6.14 -8.87 19.79
CA MET A 441 4.76 -9.28 20.03
C MET A 441 3.95 -8.83 18.82
N VAL A 442 3.33 -9.78 18.10
CA VAL A 442 2.44 -9.50 16.98
C VAL A 442 1.03 -9.93 17.34
N ASP A 443 0.05 -9.07 17.05
CA ASP A 443 -1.38 -9.24 17.26
C ASP A 443 -1.74 -9.73 18.67
N ASN A 444 -1.12 -9.15 19.70
CA ASN A 444 -1.43 -9.54 21.07
C ASN A 444 -2.79 -8.97 21.48
N VAL A 445 -3.60 -9.82 22.13
CA VAL A 445 -4.94 -9.48 22.58
C VAL A 445 -5.05 -9.70 24.08
N LEU A 446 -6.01 -9.02 24.69
CA LEU A 446 -6.24 -9.12 26.12
C LEU A 446 -6.97 -10.43 26.46
N VAL A 447 -6.35 -11.27 27.30
CA VAL A 447 -6.89 -12.57 27.71
C VAL A 447 -7.07 -12.61 29.22
N LYS A 448 -8.22 -13.14 29.67
CA LYS A 448 -8.51 -13.35 31.08
C LYS A 448 -7.69 -14.53 31.63
N GLU A 449 -6.90 -14.28 32.66
CA GLU A 449 -6.16 -15.31 33.38
C GLU A 449 -7.04 -15.95 34.46
N VAL A 450 -7.30 -17.25 34.30
CA VAL A 450 -8.25 -18.02 35.14
C VAL A 450 -7.88 -17.98 36.62
N ARG A 451 -6.58 -18.01 36.95
CA ARG A 451 -6.10 -18.10 38.34
C ARG A 451 -6.15 -16.78 39.10
N SER A 452 -5.85 -15.66 38.43
CA SER A 452 -5.78 -14.34 39.05
C SER A 452 -7.06 -13.52 38.87
N ASN A 453 -7.98 -13.97 38.02
CA ASN A 453 -9.16 -13.21 37.60
C ASN A 453 -8.79 -11.83 36.99
N GLN A 454 -7.54 -11.68 36.54
CA GLN A 454 -7.03 -10.48 35.89
C GLN A 454 -6.92 -10.70 34.39
N TRP A 455 -7.03 -9.64 33.62
CA TRP A 455 -6.81 -9.62 32.19
C TRP A 455 -5.39 -9.14 31.88
N LYS A 456 -4.75 -9.75 30.89
CA LYS A 456 -3.42 -9.36 30.42
C LYS A 456 -3.22 -9.63 28.94
N PHE A 457 -2.34 -8.88 28.30
CA PHE A 457 -1.98 -9.15 26.90
C PHE A 457 -1.22 -10.46 26.78
N LYS A 458 -1.64 -11.29 25.82
CA LYS A 458 -0.96 -12.53 25.41
C LYS A 458 -0.95 -12.63 23.89
N LEU A 459 0.02 -13.39 23.38
CA LEU A 459 0.08 -13.75 21.97
C LEU A 459 -1.21 -14.46 21.60
N ASP A 460 -1.85 -14.01 20.51
CA ASP A 460 -3.01 -14.70 19.98
C ASP A 460 -2.59 -16.07 19.44
N GLN A 461 -2.80 -17.11 20.25
CA GLN A 461 -2.45 -18.50 19.89
C GLN A 461 -3.36 -19.06 18.78
N VAL A 462 -4.40 -18.33 18.37
CA VAL A 462 -5.39 -18.78 17.38
C VAL A 462 -4.88 -18.63 15.94
N ALA A 463 -3.80 -17.88 15.69
CA ALA A 463 -3.25 -17.69 14.35
C ALA A 463 -2.26 -18.79 13.87
N THR A 464 -2.14 -19.91 14.60
CA THR A 464 -1.30 -21.05 14.21
C THR A 464 -2.10 -22.35 14.17
N TYR A 465 -3.04 -22.46 13.24
CA TYR A 465 -3.59 -23.74 12.76
C TYR A 465 -3.96 -23.66 11.29
#